data_AF-A0A069S657-F1
#
_entry.id   AF-A0A069S657-F1
#
_cell.length_a   1.000
_cell.length_b   1.000
_cell.length_c   1.000
_cell.angle_alpha   90.00
_cell.angle_beta   90.00
_cell.angle_gamma   90.00
#
_symmetry.space_group_name_H-M   'P 1'
#
loop_
_entity.id
_entity.type
_entity.pdbx_description
1 polymer ?
#
loop_
_entity_poly.entity_id
_entity_poly.type
_entity_poly.pdbx_seq_one_letter_code
_entity_poly.pdbx_strand_id
1 'polypeptide(L)'
;MFLRNRELKRYIEIFTGRRAVMINTRSGIKEERYFCFKVFSYTSADHKRRFERCPYSKEEYAARRESAFAVKEAFATGSVQKLNALTDEKEITGDGYLFVCAPLDELNLILAHLFPRQYLAKDRNSYSVAVIPHRQMEEFIYLYESMPYNIELMDKPLEEYIQKKQKIRITGGVFQGKEGCIMRLHRNTKLVFAFGNMTVAISYLQAFPFEKVE
;
A
#
# COMPACT_ATOMS: atom_id res chain seq x y z
N MET A 1 11.25 3.08 -0.61
CA MET A 1 12.66 2.59 -0.65
C MET A 1 12.66 1.07 -0.65
N PHE A 2 13.54 0.40 -1.38
CA PHE A 2 13.74 -1.05 -1.25
C PHE A 2 14.81 -1.34 -0.19
N LEU A 3 14.52 -2.22 0.77
CA LEU A 3 15.36 -2.51 1.93
C LEU A 3 15.49 -4.01 2.16
N ARG A 4 16.67 -4.44 2.64
CA ARG A 4 16.83 -5.80 3.16
C ARG A 4 16.04 -5.95 4.46
N ASN A 5 15.61 -7.16 4.80
CA ASN A 5 14.73 -7.40 5.95
C ASN A 5 15.23 -6.75 7.25
N ARG A 6 16.52 -6.90 7.58
CA ARG A 6 17.12 -6.32 8.79
C ARG A 6 17.05 -4.79 8.80
N GLU A 7 17.28 -4.18 7.65
CA GLU A 7 17.20 -2.72 7.50
C GLU A 7 15.75 -2.27 7.57
N LEU A 8 14.85 -2.94 6.85
CA LEU A 8 13.42 -2.65 6.84
C LEU A 8 12.85 -2.53 8.26
N LYS A 9 13.13 -3.52 9.13
CA LYS A 9 12.72 -3.50 10.54
C LYS A 9 13.27 -2.28 11.28
N ARG A 10 14.57 -2.03 11.18
CA ARG A 10 15.24 -0.90 11.82
C ARG A 10 14.67 0.44 11.36
N TYR A 11 14.38 0.59 10.06
CA TYR A 11 13.81 1.81 9.50
C TYR A 11 12.38 2.04 9.99
N ILE A 12 11.57 0.98 10.12
CA ILE A 12 10.23 1.07 10.70
C ILE A 12 10.31 1.54 12.15
N GLU A 13 11.17 0.96 12.99
CA GLU A 13 11.34 1.41 14.38
C GLU A 13 11.68 2.91 14.47
N ILE A 14 12.59 3.37 13.62
CA ILE A 14 13.04 4.76 13.60
C ILE A 14 11.93 5.70 13.11
N PHE A 15 11.33 5.41 11.95
CA PHE A 15 10.36 6.30 11.33
C PHE A 15 9.02 6.34 12.07
N THR A 16 8.68 5.29 12.83
CA THR A 16 7.48 5.26 13.68
C THR A 16 7.71 5.86 15.07
N GLY A 17 8.95 6.26 15.39
CA GLY A 17 9.29 6.88 16.68
C GLY A 17 9.50 5.89 17.82
N ARG A 18 9.52 4.58 17.52
CA ARG A 18 9.85 3.52 18.50
C ARG A 18 11.34 3.54 18.88
N ARG A 19 12.19 4.13 18.03
CA ARG A 19 13.64 4.22 18.23
C ARG A 19 14.17 5.61 17.86
N ALA A 20 14.96 6.19 18.76
CA ALA A 20 15.63 7.45 18.49
C ALA A 20 16.87 7.29 17.60
N VAL A 21 17.26 8.39 16.95
CA VAL A 21 18.48 8.47 16.15
C VAL A 21 19.34 9.62 16.65
N MET A 22 20.64 9.35 16.80
CA MET A 22 21.63 10.38 17.07
C MET A 22 22.04 11.07 15.78
N ILE A 23 21.81 12.39 15.72
CA ILE A 23 22.08 13.22 14.53
C ILE A 23 23.10 14.27 14.92
N ASN A 24 24.12 14.46 14.07
CA ASN A 24 25.10 15.50 14.28
C ASN A 24 24.54 16.80 13.70
N THR A 25 24.31 17.77 14.57
CA THR A 25 23.97 19.13 14.13
C THR A 25 25.14 19.78 13.40
N ARG A 26 24.88 20.84 12.62
CA ARG A 26 25.93 21.61 11.92
C ARG A 26 26.96 22.23 12.89
N SER A 27 26.61 22.38 14.16
CA SER A 27 27.48 22.84 15.25
C SER A 27 28.30 21.72 15.91
N GLY A 28 28.20 20.47 15.43
CA GLY A 28 28.95 19.32 15.95
C GLY A 28 28.36 18.69 17.21
N ILE A 29 27.21 19.18 17.69
CA ILE A 29 26.50 18.61 18.85
C ILE A 29 25.68 17.40 18.39
N LYS A 30 25.78 16.30 19.14
CA LYS A 30 24.94 15.11 18.95
C LYS A 30 23.57 15.36 19.58
N GLU A 31 22.53 15.32 18.76
CA GLU A 31 21.15 15.48 19.19
C GLU A 31 20.41 14.14 19.02
N GLU A 32 19.69 13.73 20.06
CA GLU A 32 18.78 12.59 19.97
C GLU A 32 17.44 13.06 19.39
N ARG A 33 17.03 12.47 18.26
CA ARG A 33 15.76 12.82 17.60
C ARG A 33 14.86 11.61 17.42
N TYR A 34 13.57 11.86 17.62
CA TYR A 34 12.48 10.95 17.30
C TYR A 34 11.75 11.45 16.06
N PHE A 35 11.26 10.50 15.25
CA PHE A 35 10.45 10.79 14.06
C PHE A 35 9.08 10.16 14.24
N CYS A 36 8.05 10.77 13.64
CA CYS A 36 6.69 10.24 13.69
C CYS A 36 6.08 10.30 12.28
N PHE A 37 6.69 9.53 11.38
CA PHE A 37 6.23 9.42 10.01
C PHE A 37 5.15 8.35 9.88
N LYS A 38 4.33 8.54 8.86
CA LYS A 38 3.38 7.53 8.38
C LYS A 38 4.15 6.53 7.53
N VAL A 39 4.18 5.26 7.92
CA VAL A 39 4.88 4.22 7.17
C VAL A 39 3.97 3.06 6.80
N PHE A 40 4.30 2.41 5.69
CA PHE A 40 3.67 1.16 5.29
C PHE A 40 4.71 0.25 4.62
N SER A 41 4.72 -1.03 4.98
CA SER A 41 5.66 -2.00 4.41
C SER A 41 5.00 -2.97 3.44
N TYR A 42 5.70 -3.31 2.38
CA TYR A 42 5.31 -4.35 1.43
C TYR A 42 6.51 -5.27 1.19
N THR A 43 6.40 -6.55 1.51
CA THR A 43 7.47 -7.52 1.26
C THR A 43 7.03 -8.62 0.31
N SER A 44 7.98 -9.21 -0.41
CA SER A 44 7.68 -10.33 -1.32
C SER A 44 7.15 -11.54 -0.55
N ALA A 45 7.63 -11.76 0.68
CA ALA A 45 7.17 -12.86 1.52
C ALA A 45 5.71 -12.63 2.00
N ASP A 46 5.39 -11.42 2.45
CA ASP A 46 4.04 -11.07 2.86
C ASP A 46 3.06 -11.10 1.68
N HIS A 47 3.47 -10.60 0.51
CA HIS A 47 2.68 -10.71 -0.70
C HIS A 47 2.33 -12.17 -1.04
N LYS A 48 3.32 -13.06 -1.10
CA LYS A 48 3.06 -14.49 -1.36
C LYS A 48 2.15 -15.13 -0.31
N ARG A 49 2.38 -14.80 0.96
CA ARG A 49 1.54 -15.27 2.07
C ARG A 49 0.07 -14.85 1.88
N ARG A 50 -0.17 -13.61 1.48
CA ARG A 50 -1.50 -13.00 1.37
C ARG A 50 -2.23 -13.31 0.06
N PHE A 51 -1.53 -13.34 -1.06
CA PHE A 51 -2.13 -13.51 -2.39
C PHE A 51 -2.11 -14.96 -2.88
N GLU A 52 -1.09 -15.75 -2.50
CA GLU A 52 -0.94 -17.13 -3.00
C GLU A 52 -1.31 -18.20 -1.96
N ARG A 53 -1.08 -17.93 -0.66
CA ARG A 53 -1.15 -18.94 0.41
C ARG A 53 -2.17 -18.63 1.51
N CYS A 54 -3.02 -17.62 1.32
CA CYS A 54 -3.95 -17.17 2.34
C CYS A 54 -5.09 -18.20 2.51
N PRO A 55 -5.37 -18.69 3.74
CA PRO A 55 -6.44 -19.64 3.97
C PRO A 55 -7.80 -18.98 3.79
N TYR A 56 -8.72 -19.64 3.09
CA TYR A 56 -10.09 -19.18 2.95
C TYR A 56 -10.93 -19.63 4.17
N SER A 57 -10.77 -18.95 5.30
CA SER A 57 -11.54 -19.19 6.53
C SER A 57 -12.36 -17.96 6.96
N LYS A 58 -13.37 -18.17 7.81
CA LYS A 58 -14.23 -17.08 8.32
C LYS A 58 -13.44 -16.13 9.23
N GLU A 59 -12.49 -16.67 9.98
CA GLU A 59 -11.64 -15.94 10.92
C GLU A 59 -10.69 -15.02 10.14
N GLU A 60 -10.03 -15.53 9.10
CA GLU A 60 -9.18 -14.72 8.23
C GLU A 60 -10.01 -13.63 7.52
N TYR A 61 -11.22 -13.96 7.05
CA TYR A 61 -12.13 -12.98 6.47
C TYR A 61 -12.46 -11.85 7.45
N ALA A 62 -12.77 -12.18 8.71
CA ALA A 62 -13.09 -11.21 9.75
C ALA A 62 -11.88 -10.30 10.07
N ALA A 63 -10.70 -10.90 10.28
CA ALA A 63 -9.47 -10.15 10.56
C ALA A 63 -9.11 -9.18 9.43
N ARG A 64 -9.28 -9.59 8.18
CA ARG A 64 -9.02 -8.74 7.02
C ARG A 64 -10.02 -7.60 6.88
N ARG A 65 -11.29 -7.86 7.16
CA ARG A 65 -12.32 -6.82 7.20
C ARG A 65 -12.01 -5.78 8.28
N GLU A 66 -11.54 -6.21 9.45
CA GLU A 66 -11.11 -5.30 10.53
C GLU A 66 -9.89 -4.48 10.13
N SER A 67 -8.87 -5.10 9.55
CA SER A 67 -7.68 -4.40 9.05
C SER A 67 -8.06 -3.33 8.01
N ALA A 68 -8.93 -3.68 7.05
CA ALA A 68 -9.42 -2.76 6.05
C ALA A 68 -10.18 -1.56 6.65
N PHE A 69 -11.00 -1.81 7.68
CA PHE A 69 -11.68 -0.74 8.41
C PHE A 69 -10.68 0.19 9.11
N ALA A 70 -9.65 -0.38 9.75
CA ALA A 70 -8.58 0.38 10.39
C ALA A 70 -7.83 1.27 9.39
N VAL A 71 -7.59 0.80 8.15
CA VAL A 71 -7.02 1.62 7.07
C VAL A 71 -7.90 2.83 6.80
N LYS A 72 -9.19 2.63 6.51
CA LYS A 72 -10.12 3.74 6.23
C LYS A 72 -10.15 4.75 7.36
N GLU A 73 -10.22 4.25 8.59
CA GLU A 73 -10.26 5.11 9.76
C GLU A 73 -8.95 5.90 9.94
N ALA A 74 -7.80 5.26 9.72
CA ALA A 74 -6.50 5.92 9.79
C ALA A 74 -6.36 7.05 8.76
N PHE A 75 -6.82 6.84 7.53
CA PHE A 75 -6.80 7.88 6.48
C PHE A 75 -7.83 8.98 6.73
N ALA A 76 -9.07 8.63 7.10
CA ALA A 76 -10.12 9.60 7.41
C ALA A 76 -9.77 10.52 8.60
N THR A 77 -9.13 9.96 9.64
CA THR A 77 -8.69 10.73 10.82
C THR A 77 -7.30 11.34 10.66
N GLY A 78 -6.57 10.97 9.61
CA GLY A 78 -5.17 11.32 9.45
C GLY A 78 -4.23 10.75 10.53
N SER A 79 -4.66 9.79 11.35
CA SER A 79 -3.92 9.26 12.49
C SER A 79 -2.66 8.48 12.06
N VAL A 80 -1.51 8.97 12.51
CA VAL A 80 -0.21 8.31 12.29
C VAL A 80 -0.14 6.99 13.05
N GLN A 81 -0.64 6.95 14.29
CA GLN A 81 -0.59 5.78 15.15
C GLN A 81 -1.40 4.62 14.57
N LYS A 82 -2.62 4.90 14.08
CA LYS A 82 -3.47 3.87 13.46
C LYS A 82 -2.85 3.29 12.20
N LEU A 83 -2.24 4.13 11.36
CA LEU A 83 -1.57 3.65 10.16
C LEU A 83 -0.33 2.82 10.50
N ASN A 84 0.48 3.30 11.44
CA ASN A 84 1.71 2.62 11.86
C ASN A 84 1.44 1.30 12.61
N ALA A 85 0.24 1.12 13.17
CA ALA A 85 -0.20 -0.15 13.76
C ALA A 85 -0.39 -1.26 12.71
N LEU A 86 -0.60 -0.91 11.43
CA LEU A 86 -0.68 -1.88 10.33
C LEU A 86 0.69 -2.45 9.94
N THR A 87 1.78 -1.86 10.44
CA THR A 87 3.16 -2.23 10.13
C THR A 87 3.91 -2.59 11.40
N ASP A 88 3.92 -3.87 11.74
CA ASP A 88 4.70 -4.43 12.85
C ASP A 88 6.05 -4.95 12.36
N GLU A 89 7.15 -4.37 12.85
CA GLU A 89 8.51 -4.81 12.52
C GLU A 89 8.78 -6.27 12.89
N LYS A 90 8.08 -6.81 13.89
CA LYS A 90 8.27 -8.17 14.39
C LYS A 90 7.73 -9.19 13.40
N GLU A 91 6.59 -8.90 12.79
CA GLU A 91 5.92 -9.79 11.82
C GLU A 91 6.53 -9.73 10.42
N ILE A 92 7.27 -8.66 10.11
CA ILE A 92 7.85 -8.47 8.79
C ILE A 92 8.93 -9.51 8.48
N THR A 93 8.75 -10.19 7.35
CA THR A 93 9.67 -11.19 6.82
C THR A 93 10.01 -10.89 5.37
N GLY A 94 11.23 -11.24 4.96
CA GLY A 94 11.75 -10.97 3.62
C GLY A 94 12.10 -9.51 3.34
N ASP A 95 12.71 -9.30 2.18
CA ASP A 95 13.07 -7.99 1.66
C ASP A 95 11.86 -7.32 1.00
N GLY A 96 11.85 -5.99 0.94
CA GLY A 96 10.68 -5.29 0.46
C GLY A 96 10.79 -3.78 0.37
N TYR A 97 9.67 -3.18 0.01
CA TYR A 97 9.49 -1.75 -0.08
C TYR A 97 8.97 -1.18 1.24
N LEU A 98 9.59 -0.09 1.69
CA LEU A 98 9.06 0.79 2.71
C LEU A 98 8.53 2.06 2.04
N PHE A 99 7.24 2.32 2.23
CA PHE A 99 6.58 3.55 1.86
C PHE A 99 6.55 4.48 3.07
N VAL A 100 6.90 5.74 2.85
CA VAL A 100 7.05 6.74 3.92
C VAL A 100 6.37 8.01 3.47
N CYS A 101 5.46 8.52 4.29
CA CYS A 101 4.84 9.82 4.12
C CYS A 101 5.44 10.76 5.18
N ALA A 102 6.35 11.62 4.72
CA ALA A 102 7.14 12.55 5.52
C ALA A 102 7.58 13.75 4.68
N PRO A 103 7.92 14.90 5.30
CA PRO A 103 8.62 15.98 4.61
C PRO A 103 9.94 15.48 4.00
N LEU A 104 10.22 15.86 2.75
CA LEU A 104 11.41 15.40 2.03
C LEU A 104 12.71 15.81 2.73
N ASP A 105 12.76 16.99 3.34
CA ASP A 105 13.95 17.50 4.02
C ASP A 105 14.31 16.67 5.25
N GLU A 106 13.32 16.31 6.07
CA GLU A 106 13.52 15.43 7.23
C GLU A 106 13.94 14.02 6.80
N LEU A 107 13.29 13.48 5.77
CA LEU A 107 13.61 12.15 5.25
C LEU A 107 15.04 12.11 4.69
N ASN A 108 15.44 13.10 3.90
CA ASN A 108 16.81 13.21 3.38
C ASN A 108 17.85 13.36 4.49
N LEU A 109 17.53 14.16 5.52
CA LEU A 109 18.41 14.35 6.67
C LEU A 109 18.68 13.02 7.39
N ILE A 110 17.65 12.22 7.63
CA ILE A 110 17.80 10.91 8.28
C ILE A 110 18.59 9.93 7.41
N LEU A 111 18.28 9.88 6.11
CA LEU A 111 18.97 8.99 5.17
C LEU A 111 20.46 9.31 5.07
N ALA A 112 20.82 10.58 5.04
CA ALA A 112 22.21 11.03 5.03
C ALA A 112 22.98 10.61 6.30
N HIS A 113 22.31 10.60 7.46
CA HIS A 113 22.94 10.29 8.75
C HIS A 113 23.03 8.80 9.05
N LEU A 114 21.98 8.03 8.74
CA LEU A 114 21.89 6.64 9.17
C LEU A 114 22.70 5.69 8.30
N PHE A 115 22.66 5.85 6.98
CA PHE A 115 23.28 4.92 6.04
C PHE A 115 23.68 5.63 4.75
N PRO A 116 24.93 6.10 4.63
CA PRO A 116 25.41 6.62 3.36
C PRO A 116 25.27 5.52 2.31
N ARG A 117 24.61 5.83 1.18
CA ARG A 117 24.25 4.97 0.02
C ARG A 117 22.82 4.43 -0.03
N GLN A 118 21.94 4.75 0.91
CA GLN A 118 20.51 4.48 0.73
C GLN A 118 19.82 5.65 0.04
N TYR A 119 19.13 5.38 -1.07
CA TYR A 119 18.47 6.42 -1.87
C TYR A 119 16.96 6.18 -1.96
N LEU A 120 16.21 7.29 -2.03
CA LEU A 120 14.80 7.25 -2.39
C LEU A 120 14.66 6.74 -3.83
N ALA A 121 13.59 6.00 -4.09
CA ALA A 121 13.26 5.59 -5.44
C ALA A 121 13.04 6.85 -6.29
N LYS A 122 13.54 6.85 -7.53
CA LYS A 122 13.38 7.94 -8.46
C LYS A 122 12.38 7.58 -9.54
N ASP A 123 11.59 8.57 -9.95
CA ASP A 123 10.76 8.43 -11.13
C ASP A 123 11.65 8.29 -12.37
N ARG A 124 11.29 7.39 -13.29
CA ARG A 124 12.12 7.06 -14.45
C ARG A 124 12.13 8.17 -15.50
N ASN A 125 11.07 8.97 -15.57
CA ASN A 125 10.90 10.00 -16.59
C ASN A 125 11.52 11.33 -16.11
N SER A 126 11.25 11.73 -14.87
CA SER A 126 11.74 13.00 -14.33
C SER A 126 13.10 12.89 -13.63
N TYR A 127 13.55 11.68 -13.29
CA TYR A 127 14.72 11.43 -12.42
C TYR A 127 14.65 12.10 -11.03
N SER A 128 13.49 12.63 -10.65
CA SER A 128 13.21 13.16 -9.32
C SER A 128 12.83 12.06 -8.35
N VAL A 129 12.78 12.35 -7.05
CA VAL A 129 12.21 11.42 -6.05
C VAL A 129 10.79 11.04 -6.48
N ALA A 130 10.49 9.75 -6.50
CA ALA A 130 9.17 9.23 -6.82
C ALA A 130 8.20 9.58 -5.68
N VAL A 131 7.17 10.36 -5.99
CA VAL A 131 6.10 10.73 -5.05
C VAL A 131 4.83 10.01 -5.48
N ILE A 132 4.24 9.23 -4.58
CA ILE A 132 2.99 8.52 -4.84
C ILE A 132 1.84 9.42 -4.37
N PRO A 133 0.85 9.75 -5.22
CA PRO A 133 -0.32 10.51 -4.84
C PRO A 133 -1.05 9.91 -3.64
N HIS A 134 -1.54 10.76 -2.73
CA HIS A 134 -2.17 10.33 -1.48
C HIS A 134 -3.30 9.30 -1.71
N ARG A 135 -4.24 9.63 -2.60
CA ARG A 135 -5.36 8.76 -2.97
C ARG A 135 -4.91 7.40 -3.52
N GLN A 136 -3.85 7.38 -4.33
CA GLN A 136 -3.31 6.14 -4.88
C GLN A 136 -2.72 5.25 -3.78
N MET A 137 -2.03 5.83 -2.80
CA MET A 137 -1.47 5.08 -1.67
C MET A 137 -2.58 4.55 -0.74
N GLU A 138 -3.58 5.38 -0.43
CA GLU A 138 -4.74 4.98 0.39
C GLU A 138 -5.46 3.78 -0.22
N GLU A 139 -5.81 3.89 -1.51
CA GLU A 139 -6.45 2.81 -2.24
C GLU A 139 -5.58 1.55 -2.23
N PHE A 140 -4.24 1.68 -2.31
CA PHE A 140 -3.31 0.55 -2.36
C PHE A 140 -3.23 -0.18 -1.03
N ILE A 141 -3.08 0.56 0.06
CA ILE A 141 -3.04 -0.01 1.41
C ILE A 141 -4.38 -0.68 1.72
N TYR A 142 -5.49 -0.04 1.38
CA TYR A 142 -6.81 -0.63 1.57
C TYR A 142 -6.96 -1.94 0.80
N LEU A 143 -6.58 -1.95 -0.48
CA LEU A 143 -6.62 -3.14 -1.34
C LEU A 143 -5.78 -4.28 -0.73
N TYR A 144 -4.57 -3.96 -0.28
CA TYR A 144 -3.62 -4.90 0.28
C TYR A 144 -4.05 -5.48 1.64
N GLU A 145 -4.76 -4.70 2.46
CA GLU A 145 -5.28 -5.13 3.77
C GLU A 145 -6.64 -5.84 3.68
N SER A 146 -7.46 -5.53 2.67
CA SER A 146 -8.86 -5.97 2.60
C SER A 146 -9.09 -7.41 2.19
N MET A 147 -8.80 -7.84 0.95
CA MET A 147 -8.94 -9.25 0.50
C MET A 147 -7.99 -9.57 -0.65
N PRO A 148 -6.69 -9.70 -0.38
CA PRO A 148 -5.67 -9.86 -1.41
C PRO A 148 -5.88 -11.10 -2.29
N TYR A 149 -6.38 -12.20 -1.74
CA TYR A 149 -6.63 -13.46 -2.46
C TYR A 149 -7.74 -13.39 -3.53
N ASN A 150 -8.56 -12.34 -3.52
CA ASN A 150 -9.62 -12.16 -4.52
C ASN A 150 -9.16 -11.33 -5.72
N ILE A 151 -7.91 -10.88 -5.73
CA ILE A 151 -7.37 -9.89 -6.66
C ILE A 151 -6.45 -10.57 -7.66
N GLU A 152 -6.71 -10.33 -8.94
CA GLU A 152 -5.86 -10.71 -10.05
C GLU A 152 -5.37 -9.45 -10.76
N LEU A 153 -4.06 -9.31 -10.93
CA LEU A 153 -3.47 -8.24 -11.73
C LEU A 153 -3.57 -8.60 -13.21
N MET A 154 -4.08 -7.67 -14.01
CA MET A 154 -4.28 -7.87 -15.44
C MET A 154 -3.05 -7.37 -16.22
N ASP A 155 -2.82 -7.93 -17.40
CA ASP A 155 -1.65 -7.66 -18.23
C ASP A 155 -1.78 -6.40 -19.11
N LYS A 156 -3.00 -5.87 -19.28
CA LYS A 156 -3.31 -4.75 -20.17
C LYS A 156 -4.02 -3.59 -19.45
N PRO A 157 -4.01 -2.38 -20.01
CA PRO A 157 -4.83 -1.28 -19.51
C PRO A 157 -6.34 -1.59 -19.62
N LEU A 158 -7.15 -0.93 -18.79
CA LEU A 158 -8.59 -1.22 -18.66
C LEU A 158 -9.34 -0.99 -19.98
N GLU A 159 -8.92 0.03 -20.72
CA GLU A 159 -9.52 0.47 -21.99
C GLU A 159 -9.56 -0.66 -23.01
N GLU A 160 -8.54 -1.53 -23.05
CA GLU A 160 -8.48 -2.67 -23.95
C GLU A 160 -9.51 -3.76 -23.60
N TYR A 161 -9.89 -3.88 -22.32
CA TYR A 161 -10.90 -4.86 -21.89
C TYR A 161 -12.34 -4.35 -22.05
N ILE A 162 -12.55 -3.03 -21.98
CA ILE A 162 -13.88 -2.42 -21.96
C ILE A 162 -14.54 -2.36 -23.34
N GLN A 163 -13.79 -2.31 -24.44
CA GLN A 163 -14.29 -1.98 -25.79
C GLN A 163 -15.56 -2.71 -26.26
N LYS A 164 -15.87 -3.90 -25.71
CA LYS A 164 -17.07 -4.69 -26.06
C LYS A 164 -17.85 -5.18 -24.84
N LYS A 165 -17.72 -4.51 -23.70
CA LYS A 165 -18.32 -4.94 -22.42
C LYS A 165 -19.20 -3.84 -21.84
N GLN A 166 -20.19 -4.26 -21.04
CA GLN A 166 -21.01 -3.33 -20.27
C GLN A 166 -20.11 -2.60 -19.27
N LYS A 167 -20.03 -1.28 -19.41
CA LYS A 167 -19.43 -0.42 -18.40
C LYS A 167 -20.32 -0.37 -17.17
N ILE A 168 -19.69 -0.43 -16.01
CA ILE A 168 -20.34 -0.29 -14.72
C ILE A 168 -19.54 0.64 -13.83
N ARG A 169 -20.23 1.27 -12.88
CA ARG A 169 -19.64 2.07 -11.82
C ARG A 169 -19.99 1.43 -10.49
N ILE A 170 -18.99 1.25 -9.65
CA ILE A 170 -19.17 0.71 -8.30
C ILE A 170 -19.79 1.80 -7.44
N THR A 171 -20.90 1.51 -6.77
CA THR A 171 -21.69 2.50 -6.00
C THR A 171 -21.46 2.40 -4.50
N GLY A 172 -20.73 1.38 -4.03
CA GLY A 172 -20.45 1.19 -2.61
C GLY A 172 -19.19 0.40 -2.34
N GLY A 173 -18.81 0.34 -1.06
CA GLY A 173 -17.55 -0.25 -0.65
C GLY A 173 -16.38 0.70 -0.90
N VAL A 174 -15.26 0.17 -1.35
CA VAL A 174 -13.97 0.91 -1.37
C VAL A 174 -13.54 1.35 -2.73
N PHE A 175 -14.08 0.67 -3.72
CA PHE A 175 -13.94 1.03 -5.10
C PHE A 175 -15.11 1.91 -5.53
N GLN A 176 -15.86 2.50 -4.59
CA GLN A 176 -16.95 3.41 -4.92
C GLN A 176 -16.46 4.51 -5.87
N GLY A 177 -17.21 4.73 -6.95
CA GLY A 177 -16.86 5.66 -8.02
C GLY A 177 -15.87 5.10 -9.04
N LYS A 178 -15.28 3.92 -8.83
CA LYS A 178 -14.46 3.26 -9.85
C LYS A 178 -15.35 2.71 -10.95
N GLU A 179 -14.89 2.91 -12.17
CA GLU A 179 -15.52 2.38 -13.37
C GLU A 179 -14.74 1.20 -13.91
N GLY A 180 -15.48 0.25 -14.46
CA GLY A 180 -14.93 -1.01 -14.91
C GLY A 180 -15.93 -1.76 -15.77
N CYS A 181 -15.68 -3.06 -15.92
CA CYS A 181 -16.59 -3.97 -16.60
C CYS A 181 -16.64 -5.33 -15.90
N ILE A 182 -17.72 -6.04 -16.15
CA ILE A 182 -17.86 -7.42 -15.69
C ILE A 182 -17.31 -8.34 -16.77
N MET A 183 -16.38 -9.20 -16.39
CA MET A 183 -15.75 -10.17 -17.29
C MET A 183 -15.81 -11.58 -16.72
N ARG A 184 -15.81 -12.57 -17.62
CA ARG A 184 -15.63 -13.97 -17.23
C ARG A 184 -14.17 -14.36 -17.43
N LEU A 185 -13.45 -14.56 -16.33
CA LEU A 185 -12.03 -14.91 -16.28
C LEU A 185 -11.88 -16.26 -15.57
N HIS A 186 -11.16 -17.21 -16.18
CA HIS A 186 -10.97 -18.57 -15.64
C HIS A 186 -12.26 -19.23 -15.15
N ARG A 187 -13.36 -19.08 -15.92
CA ARG A 187 -14.73 -19.55 -15.63
C ARG A 187 -15.48 -18.80 -14.52
N ASN A 188 -14.83 -17.85 -13.82
CA ASN A 188 -15.43 -17.03 -12.78
C ASN A 188 -15.82 -15.63 -13.29
N THR A 189 -16.95 -15.11 -12.82
CA THR A 189 -17.35 -13.73 -13.09
C THR A 189 -16.58 -12.80 -12.15
N LYS A 190 -15.80 -11.89 -12.73
CA LYS A 190 -14.95 -10.93 -12.02
C LYS A 190 -15.29 -9.50 -12.42
N LEU A 191 -15.06 -8.58 -11.48
CA LEU A 191 -15.13 -7.15 -11.71
C LEU A 191 -13.75 -6.63 -12.08
N VAL A 192 -13.61 -6.09 -13.29
CA VAL A 192 -12.34 -5.58 -13.82
C VAL A 192 -12.40 -4.06 -13.88
N PHE A 193 -11.49 -3.37 -13.20
CA PHE A 193 -11.48 -1.91 -13.13
C PHE A 193 -10.04 -1.37 -13.03
N ALA A 194 -9.90 -0.06 -13.24
CA ALA A 194 -8.62 0.62 -13.21
C ALA A 194 -8.24 0.98 -11.78
N PHE A 195 -6.99 0.71 -11.44
CA PHE A 195 -6.40 0.98 -10.15
C PHE A 195 -5.04 1.64 -10.34
N GLY A 196 -4.99 2.97 -10.18
CA GLY A 196 -3.81 3.74 -10.57
C GLY A 196 -3.50 3.54 -12.06
N ASN A 197 -2.29 3.08 -12.37
CA ASN A 197 -1.85 2.73 -13.71
C ASN A 197 -1.97 1.22 -14.03
N MET A 198 -2.63 0.45 -13.16
CA MET A 198 -2.82 -0.98 -13.31
C MET A 198 -4.29 -1.29 -13.57
N THR A 199 -4.53 -2.46 -14.13
CA THR A 199 -5.88 -3.03 -14.23
C THR A 199 -5.97 -4.21 -13.30
N VAL A 200 -7.07 -4.29 -12.56
CA VAL A 200 -7.26 -5.26 -11.50
C VAL A 200 -8.60 -5.94 -11.65
N ALA A 201 -8.62 -7.26 -11.51
CA ALA A 201 -9.82 -8.07 -11.50
C ALA A 201 -10.09 -8.61 -10.09
N ILE A 202 -11.26 -8.33 -9.55
CA ILE A 202 -11.68 -8.85 -8.25
C ILE A 202 -12.80 -9.89 -8.40
N SER A 203 -12.66 -10.98 -7.68
CA SER A 203 -13.71 -11.99 -7.50
C SER A 203 -14.78 -11.50 -6.51
N TYR A 204 -15.89 -12.23 -6.37
CA TYR A 204 -17.00 -11.90 -5.46
C TYR A 204 -17.69 -10.57 -5.79
N LEU A 205 -18.13 -10.40 -7.04
CA LEU A 205 -18.91 -9.25 -7.50
C LEU A 205 -20.07 -8.89 -6.56
N GLN A 206 -20.68 -9.87 -5.89
CA GLN A 206 -21.78 -9.66 -4.93
C GLN A 206 -21.42 -8.75 -3.75
N ALA A 207 -20.13 -8.62 -3.41
CA ALA A 207 -19.66 -7.75 -2.33
C ALA A 207 -19.62 -6.26 -2.72
N PHE A 208 -19.79 -5.93 -4.01
CA PHE A 208 -19.67 -4.56 -4.52
C PHE A 208 -20.95 -4.19 -5.26
N PRO A 209 -21.84 -3.36 -4.68
CA PRO A 209 -22.97 -2.84 -5.44
C PRO A 209 -22.44 -1.95 -6.58
N PHE A 210 -23.10 -2.03 -7.73
CA PHE A 210 -22.73 -1.29 -8.93
C PHE A 210 -23.96 -0.88 -9.74
N GLU A 211 -23.79 0.16 -10.53
CA GLU A 211 -24.74 0.62 -11.54
C GLU A 211 -24.16 0.46 -12.94
N LYS A 212 -25.02 0.39 -13.95
CA LYS A 212 -24.58 0.43 -15.35
C LYS A 212 -24.27 1.88 -15.74
N VAL A 213 -23.18 2.06 -16.46
CA VAL A 213 -22.84 3.34 -17.11
C VAL A 213 -23.18 3.20 -18.58
N GLU A 214 -23.90 4.19 -19.12
CA GLU A 214 -24.19 4.31 -20.55
C GLU A 214 -22.93 4.68 -21.36
#